data_AF-A0A1H3XXK1-F1
#
_entry.id   AF-A0A1H3XXK1-F1
#
_cell.length_a   1.000
_cell.length_b   1.000
_cell.length_c   1.000
_cell.angle_alpha   90.00
_cell.angle_beta   90.00
_cell.angle_gamma   90.00
#
_symmetry.space_group_name_H-M   'P 1'
#
loop_
_entity.id
_entity.type
_entity.pdbx_description
1 polymer ?
#
loop_
_entity_poly.entity_id
_entity_poly.type
_entity_poly.pdbx_seq_one_letter_code
_entity_poly.pdbx_strand_id
1 'polypeptide(L)'
;MAKLFLRSGNLDDFLALGENGQPVYASALQLRETLRLRKQQPIADCLAIPQPNEKGDRIDWYAPISGKMTSWMAASDEQREHALELLEQYQRTIAEISEKAQTSEKPALKLFGVLLAKAIQFPGPNHVYLVDDRPVITFWGFVNLGKKFRADALECLRPVAPPEPPVIEKIPEPEPEPVEAPEPESQEPEQATEPEPLPVEPAPVFVMPDEPKSVARSVWMRAWWLIPCAGLLVTLGMQIRGCVSLPPSEKTPATVVVKPEKRVLDATTSPVESPLLSFAGLPLGDATLMPPVAPPAVAIEEKAPENAPASDAAHVTPAPKGVLVMPPESIRVGSVRFLNGNWQATAIVKNPLTGKPPVLKYQIHNGKGRVRFTYGDKVTCRADVEAGLHQSGNLVINSRYRARCSDGSRYSMPEVICNRVDSAEAADCKGRFDADTILPMTIKRESK
;
A
#
# COMPACT_ATOMS: atom_id res chain seq x y z
N MET A 1 -18.11 -19.05 -3.92
CA MET A 1 -17.65 -18.31 -2.73
C MET A 1 -17.06 -16.99 -3.19
N ALA A 2 -17.42 -15.87 -2.56
CA ALA A 2 -16.88 -14.56 -2.92
C ALA A 2 -15.37 -14.52 -2.64
N LYS A 3 -14.56 -14.11 -3.62
CA LYS A 3 -13.11 -13.93 -3.42
C LYS A 3 -12.90 -12.71 -2.53
N LEU A 4 -12.04 -12.83 -1.52
CA LEU A 4 -11.74 -11.75 -0.58
C LEU A 4 -10.97 -10.65 -1.31
N PHE A 5 -11.55 -9.46 -1.46
CA PHE A 5 -10.89 -8.31 -2.07
C PHE A 5 -9.81 -7.76 -1.13
N LEU A 6 -8.59 -7.54 -1.64
CA LEU A 6 -7.46 -7.02 -0.87
C LEU A 6 -7.17 -5.56 -1.23
N ARG A 7 -6.99 -5.29 -2.52
CA ARG A 7 -6.50 -3.99 -3.00
C ARG A 7 -6.86 -3.78 -4.46
N SER A 8 -6.92 -2.52 -4.88
CA SER A 8 -6.91 -2.17 -6.29
C SER A 8 -6.02 -0.96 -6.54
N GLY A 9 -5.43 -0.85 -7.72
CA GLY A 9 -4.57 0.28 -8.08
C GLY A 9 -4.32 0.38 -9.58
N ASN A 10 -3.85 1.54 -10.01
CA ASN A 10 -3.61 1.86 -11.41
C ASN A 10 -2.27 1.26 -11.86
N LEU A 11 -2.20 0.80 -13.11
CA LEU A 11 -0.97 0.31 -13.72
C LEU A 11 0.08 1.41 -13.91
N ASP A 12 -0.33 2.67 -14.08
CA ASP A 12 0.55 3.82 -14.27
C ASP A 12 1.33 4.20 -13.00
N ASP A 13 0.91 3.71 -11.82
CA ASP A 13 1.59 4.01 -10.55
C ASP A 13 2.88 3.17 -10.35
N PHE A 14 3.04 2.09 -11.12
CA PHE A 14 4.08 1.10 -10.94
C PHE A 14 4.71 0.67 -12.26
N LEU A 15 5.93 0.15 -12.21
CA LEU A 15 6.56 -0.51 -13.35
C LEU A 15 6.26 -2.02 -13.29
N ALA A 16 5.49 -2.51 -14.26
CA ALA A 16 5.25 -3.94 -14.44
C ALA A 16 6.54 -4.64 -14.87
N LEU A 17 6.93 -5.69 -14.14
CA LEU A 17 8.00 -6.59 -14.56
C LEU A 17 7.47 -7.57 -15.59
N GLY A 18 8.35 -7.99 -16.49
CA GLY A 18 7.99 -8.91 -17.56
C GLY A 18 9.20 -9.41 -18.32
N GLU A 19 8.96 -10.27 -19.29
CA GLU A 19 9.97 -10.81 -20.21
C GLU A 19 9.39 -10.73 -21.63
N ASN A 20 10.16 -10.22 -22.60
CA ASN A 20 9.73 -10.11 -24.00
C ASN A 20 8.37 -9.41 -24.21
N GLY A 21 8.10 -8.36 -23.43
CA GLY A 21 6.84 -7.60 -23.49
C GLY A 21 5.64 -8.29 -22.82
N GLN A 22 5.82 -9.49 -22.26
CA GLN A 22 4.80 -10.17 -21.47
C GLN A 22 4.96 -9.81 -19.99
N PRO A 23 4.04 -9.04 -19.39
CA PRO A 23 4.13 -8.70 -17.99
C PRO A 23 3.77 -9.91 -17.11
N VAL A 24 4.36 -9.93 -15.93
CA VAL A 24 4.19 -11.01 -14.94
C VAL A 24 2.71 -11.16 -14.55
N TYR A 25 2.00 -10.05 -14.30
CA TYR A 25 0.59 -10.09 -13.90
C TYR A 25 -0.33 -10.68 -14.98
N ALA A 26 -0.04 -10.49 -16.27
CA ALA A 26 -0.82 -11.08 -17.37
C ALA A 26 -0.64 -12.60 -17.42
N SER A 27 0.50 -13.10 -16.91
CA SER A 27 0.81 -14.53 -16.83
C SER A 27 0.39 -15.15 -15.49
N ALA A 28 -0.32 -14.40 -14.64
CA ALA A 28 -0.53 -14.77 -13.25
C ALA A 28 -1.28 -16.08 -13.07
N LEU A 29 -2.30 -16.34 -13.88
CA LEU A 29 -3.05 -17.59 -13.85
C LEU A 29 -2.13 -18.78 -14.14
N GLN A 30 -1.29 -18.66 -15.18
CA GLN A 30 -0.37 -19.73 -15.58
C GLN A 30 0.68 -19.99 -14.50
N LEU A 31 1.26 -18.93 -13.92
CA LEU A 31 2.25 -19.05 -12.85
C LEU A 31 1.67 -19.77 -11.63
N ARG A 32 0.49 -19.33 -11.17
CA ARG A 32 -0.16 -19.87 -9.98
C ARG A 32 -0.66 -21.31 -10.18
N GLU A 33 -1.26 -21.62 -11.33
CA GLU A 33 -1.65 -23.00 -11.64
C GLU A 33 -0.45 -23.93 -11.77
N THR A 34 0.64 -23.47 -12.37
CA THR A 34 1.86 -24.28 -12.47
C THR A 34 2.48 -24.56 -11.10
N LEU A 35 2.49 -23.57 -10.19
CA LEU A 35 2.91 -23.78 -8.80
C LEU A 35 2.02 -24.81 -8.10
N ARG A 36 0.70 -24.71 -8.25
CA ARG A 36 -0.26 -25.70 -7.72
C ARG A 36 0.01 -27.11 -8.26
N LEU A 37 0.18 -27.27 -9.57
CA LEU A 37 0.48 -28.57 -10.20
C LEU A 37 1.81 -29.16 -9.73
N ARG A 38 2.76 -28.29 -9.34
CA ARG A 38 4.04 -28.67 -8.73
C ARG A 38 3.98 -28.90 -7.21
N LYS A 39 2.78 -29.00 -6.64
CA LYS A 39 2.52 -29.18 -5.20
C LYS A 39 3.01 -28.00 -4.33
N GLN A 40 3.12 -26.80 -4.90
CA GLN A 40 3.49 -25.56 -4.21
C GLN A 40 2.25 -24.70 -3.94
N GLN A 41 1.21 -25.30 -3.36
CA GLN A 41 -0.03 -24.60 -3.03
C GLN A 41 0.20 -23.39 -2.10
N PRO A 42 1.03 -23.47 -1.03
CA PRO A 42 1.25 -22.34 -0.14
C PRO A 42 1.81 -21.11 -0.87
N ILE A 43 2.69 -21.33 -1.86
CA ILE A 43 3.24 -20.26 -2.69
C ILE A 43 2.19 -19.69 -3.65
N ALA A 44 1.38 -20.56 -4.27
CA ALA A 44 0.28 -20.12 -5.13
C ALA A 44 -0.80 -19.33 -4.36
N ASP A 45 -0.99 -19.65 -3.06
CA ASP A 45 -1.88 -18.95 -2.14
C ASP A 45 -1.28 -17.63 -1.63
N CYS A 46 0.05 -17.54 -1.55
CA CYS A 46 0.75 -16.30 -1.22
C CYS A 46 0.65 -15.25 -2.34
N LEU A 47 0.44 -15.65 -3.59
CA LEU A 47 0.29 -14.75 -4.72
C LEU A 47 -1.18 -14.38 -4.92
N ALA A 48 -1.55 -13.12 -4.68
CA ALA A 48 -2.92 -12.64 -4.92
C ALA A 48 -3.35 -12.82 -6.38
N ILE A 49 -4.65 -12.91 -6.62
CA ILE A 49 -5.23 -13.08 -7.96
C ILE A 49 -5.44 -11.69 -8.59
N PRO A 50 -4.67 -11.30 -9.62
CA PRO A 50 -4.94 -10.06 -10.35
C PRO A 50 -6.16 -10.22 -11.26
N GLN A 51 -7.03 -9.23 -11.28
CA GLN A 51 -8.17 -9.09 -12.18
C GLN A 51 -8.09 -7.69 -12.82
N PRO A 52 -7.57 -7.58 -14.05
CA PRO A 52 -7.62 -6.33 -14.80
C PRO A 52 -9.06 -5.89 -15.01
N ASN A 53 -9.31 -4.58 -14.97
CA ASN A 53 -10.60 -4.03 -15.35
C ASN A 53 -10.78 -4.01 -16.88
N GLU A 54 -11.99 -3.69 -17.34
CA GLU A 54 -12.32 -3.69 -18.78
C GLU A 54 -11.47 -2.72 -19.60
N LYS A 55 -11.04 -1.60 -19.00
CA LYS A 55 -10.19 -0.60 -19.65
C LYS A 55 -8.71 -1.00 -19.70
N GLY A 56 -8.32 -1.98 -18.88
CA GLY A 56 -6.93 -2.43 -18.74
C GLY A 56 -6.01 -1.44 -18.04
N ASP A 57 -6.51 -0.37 -17.43
CA ASP A 57 -5.72 0.64 -16.70
C ASP A 57 -5.62 0.33 -15.19
N ARG A 58 -6.46 -0.57 -14.67
CA ARG A 58 -6.51 -0.92 -13.25
C ARG A 58 -6.49 -2.43 -13.02
N ILE A 59 -5.90 -2.86 -11.90
CA ILE A 59 -5.95 -4.26 -11.45
C ILE A 59 -6.53 -4.33 -10.04
N ASP A 60 -7.58 -5.14 -9.89
CA ASP A 60 -8.10 -5.57 -8.60
C ASP A 60 -7.40 -6.86 -8.15
N TRP A 61 -6.97 -6.91 -6.90
CA TRP A 61 -6.25 -8.03 -6.30
C TRP A 61 -7.09 -8.71 -5.25
N TYR A 62 -7.24 -10.02 -5.38
CA TYR A 62 -8.04 -10.84 -4.48
C TYR A 62 -7.20 -11.90 -3.78
N ALA A 63 -7.52 -12.19 -2.52
CA ALA A 63 -6.92 -13.30 -1.81
C ALA A 63 -7.45 -14.63 -2.37
N PRO A 64 -6.58 -15.63 -2.59
CA PRO A 64 -7.00 -16.96 -3.03
C PRO A 64 -7.60 -17.79 -1.90
N ILE A 65 -7.28 -17.43 -0.66
CA ILE A 65 -7.77 -18.04 0.57
C ILE A 65 -8.81 -17.14 1.23
N SER A 66 -9.77 -17.75 1.93
CA SER A 66 -10.70 -17.04 2.80
C SER A 66 -10.11 -16.94 4.20
N GLY A 67 -10.51 -15.91 4.95
CA GLY A 67 -10.03 -15.68 6.30
C GLY A 67 -10.17 -14.25 6.77
N LYS A 68 -9.73 -13.98 8.00
CA LYS A 68 -9.63 -12.62 8.55
C LYS A 68 -8.47 -11.89 7.88
N MET A 69 -8.77 -10.76 7.24
CA MET A 69 -7.79 -9.90 6.59
C MET A 69 -7.19 -8.90 7.58
N THR A 70 -5.86 -8.83 7.64
CA THR A 70 -5.10 -7.80 8.34
C THR A 70 -4.03 -7.25 7.40
N SER A 71 -3.84 -5.94 7.30
CA SER A 71 -2.73 -5.39 6.50
C SER A 71 -1.41 -5.58 7.25
N TRP A 72 -0.28 -5.66 6.53
CA TRP A 72 1.05 -5.76 7.15
C TRP A 72 1.27 -4.67 8.21
N MET A 73 0.84 -3.44 7.92
CA MET A 73 0.97 -2.28 8.81
C MET A 73 0.12 -2.39 10.09
N ALA A 74 -0.96 -3.15 10.06
CA ALA A 74 -1.87 -3.36 11.19
C ALA A 74 -1.64 -4.68 11.94
N ALA A 75 -0.80 -5.57 11.40
CA ALA A 75 -0.43 -6.83 12.04
C ALA A 75 0.43 -6.60 13.29
N SER A 76 0.34 -7.48 14.29
CA SER A 76 1.26 -7.48 15.44
C SER A 76 2.67 -7.85 15.02
N ASP A 77 3.66 -7.57 15.88
CA ASP A 77 5.05 -7.90 15.57
C ASP A 77 5.26 -9.43 15.46
N GLU A 78 4.62 -10.22 16.33
CA GLU A 78 4.61 -11.70 16.25
C GLU A 78 4.04 -12.20 14.91
N GLN A 79 2.93 -11.60 14.46
CA GLN A 79 2.32 -11.96 13.17
C GLN A 79 3.23 -11.61 11.99
N ARG A 80 3.92 -10.46 12.06
CA ARG A 80 4.87 -10.04 11.01
C ARG A 80 6.10 -10.94 10.98
N GLU A 81 6.64 -11.32 12.13
CA GLU A 81 7.79 -12.22 12.24
C GLU A 81 7.48 -13.58 11.63
N HIS A 82 6.40 -14.23 12.07
CA HIS A 82 5.96 -15.52 11.51
C HIS A 82 5.68 -15.44 10.00
N ALA A 83 5.01 -14.37 9.54
CA ALA A 83 4.74 -14.19 8.12
C ALA A 83 6.03 -13.96 7.30
N LEU A 84 7.03 -13.26 7.86
CA LEU A 84 8.31 -13.03 7.20
C LEU A 84 9.09 -14.34 7.02
N GLU A 85 9.12 -15.20 8.04
CA GLU A 85 9.74 -16.53 7.94
C GLU A 85 9.16 -17.37 6.79
N LEU A 86 7.82 -17.38 6.67
CA LEU A 86 7.13 -18.05 5.57
C LEU A 86 7.51 -17.46 4.21
N LEU A 87 7.56 -16.12 4.11
CA LEU A 87 7.94 -15.44 2.87
C LEU A 87 9.39 -15.76 2.45
N GLU A 88 10.31 -15.82 3.41
CA GLU A 88 11.71 -16.18 3.14
C GLU A 88 11.86 -17.65 2.69
N GLN A 89 11.04 -18.55 3.22
CA GLN A 89 10.96 -19.93 2.74
C GLN A 89 10.41 -19.98 1.31
N TYR A 90 9.36 -19.22 1.01
CA TYR A 90 8.77 -19.15 -0.33
C TYR A 90 9.74 -18.56 -1.35
N GLN A 91 10.49 -17.51 -0.98
CA GLN A 91 11.50 -16.88 -1.84
C GLN A 91 12.58 -17.88 -2.26
N ARG A 92 13.11 -18.67 -1.31
CA ARG A 92 14.08 -19.74 -1.59
C ARG A 92 13.51 -20.79 -2.54
N THR A 93 12.31 -21.29 -2.25
CA THR A 93 11.64 -22.31 -3.08
C THR A 93 11.35 -21.78 -4.50
N ILE A 94 10.92 -20.52 -4.62
CA ILE A 94 10.71 -19.86 -5.91
C ILE A 94 12.01 -19.78 -6.70
N ALA A 95 13.12 -19.40 -6.06
CA ALA A 95 14.42 -19.28 -6.70
C ALA A 95 14.87 -20.64 -7.29
N GLU A 96 14.76 -21.72 -6.52
CA GLU A 96 15.10 -23.08 -6.98
C GLU A 96 14.25 -23.53 -8.18
N ILE A 97 12.93 -23.31 -8.11
CA ILE A 97 11.99 -23.67 -9.20
C ILE A 97 12.31 -22.85 -10.45
N SER A 98 12.59 -21.56 -10.28
CA SER A 98 12.93 -20.65 -11.36
C SER A 98 14.22 -21.09 -12.05
N GLU A 99 15.31 -21.30 -11.30
CA GLU A 99 16.61 -21.69 -11.84
C GLU A 99 16.51 -23.01 -12.61
N LYS A 100 15.86 -24.02 -12.02
CA LYS A 100 15.61 -25.30 -12.68
C LYS A 100 14.76 -25.17 -13.95
N ALA A 101 13.81 -24.24 -13.99
CA ALA A 101 12.99 -24.01 -15.17
C ALA A 101 13.77 -23.26 -16.28
N GLN A 102 14.71 -22.39 -15.92
CA GLN A 102 15.54 -21.64 -16.87
C GLN A 102 16.58 -22.51 -17.58
N THR A 103 17.04 -23.61 -16.96
CA THR A 103 17.97 -24.57 -17.57
C THR A 103 17.31 -25.55 -18.54
N SER A 104 15.97 -25.65 -18.54
CA SER A 104 15.23 -26.54 -19.45
C SER A 104 15.34 -26.09 -20.90
N GLU A 105 15.51 -27.01 -21.85
CA GLU A 105 15.57 -26.69 -23.30
C GLU A 105 14.24 -26.15 -23.87
N LYS A 106 13.11 -26.46 -23.23
CA LYS A 106 11.77 -26.03 -23.68
C LYS A 106 11.56 -24.52 -23.45
N PRO A 107 11.31 -23.71 -24.50
CA PRO A 107 11.17 -22.24 -24.36
C PRO A 107 10.10 -21.80 -23.37
N ALA A 108 8.93 -22.46 -23.36
CA ALA A 108 7.85 -22.13 -22.44
C ALA A 108 8.24 -22.32 -20.96
N LEU A 109 9.05 -23.34 -20.66
CA LEU A 109 9.55 -23.57 -19.29
C LEU A 109 10.63 -22.54 -18.91
N LYS A 110 11.50 -22.14 -19.84
CA LYS A 110 12.45 -21.06 -19.60
C LYS A 110 11.73 -19.76 -19.27
N LEU A 111 10.74 -19.39 -20.09
CA LEU A 111 9.93 -18.19 -19.87
C LEU A 111 9.21 -18.23 -18.52
N PHE A 112 8.61 -19.38 -18.18
CA PHE A 112 8.02 -19.59 -16.85
C PHE A 112 9.03 -19.31 -15.72
N GLY A 113 10.26 -19.84 -15.84
CA GLY A 113 11.30 -19.62 -14.84
C GLY A 113 11.66 -18.14 -14.69
N VAL A 114 11.87 -17.44 -15.81
CA VAL A 114 12.20 -16.00 -15.81
C VAL A 114 11.06 -15.16 -15.21
N LEU A 115 9.81 -15.42 -15.58
CA LEU A 115 8.66 -14.71 -15.04
C LEU A 115 8.45 -15.01 -13.56
N LEU A 116 8.65 -16.25 -13.12
CA LEU A 116 8.53 -16.64 -11.72
C LEU A 116 9.60 -15.95 -10.84
N ALA A 117 10.85 -15.82 -11.33
CA ALA A 117 11.89 -15.07 -10.62
C ALA A 117 11.48 -13.60 -10.38
N LYS A 118 10.79 -13.01 -11.34
CA LYS A 118 10.30 -11.63 -11.28
C LYS A 118 9.02 -11.50 -10.42
N ALA A 119 8.27 -12.58 -10.25
CA ALA A 119 7.00 -12.57 -9.53
C ALA A 119 7.14 -12.24 -8.04
N ILE A 120 8.27 -12.54 -7.39
CA ILE A 120 8.44 -12.28 -5.96
C ILE A 120 8.65 -10.79 -5.63
N GLN A 121 8.87 -9.94 -6.63
CA GLN A 121 9.06 -8.50 -6.44
C GLN A 121 7.72 -7.79 -6.22
N PHE A 122 7.68 -6.85 -5.28
CA PHE A 122 6.51 -6.03 -5.01
C PHE A 122 6.92 -4.61 -4.55
N PRO A 123 6.04 -3.59 -4.63
CA PRO A 123 6.47 -2.21 -4.42
C PRO A 123 6.87 -1.85 -2.98
N GLY A 124 6.30 -2.50 -1.95
CA GLY A 124 6.67 -2.26 -0.54
C GLY A 124 5.67 -2.86 0.47
N PRO A 125 5.86 -2.62 1.78
CA PRO A 125 5.12 -3.29 2.86
C PRO A 125 3.60 -3.12 2.79
N ASN A 126 3.11 -2.00 2.25
CA ASN A 126 1.68 -1.74 2.06
C ASN A 126 0.98 -2.72 1.09
N HIS A 127 1.73 -3.58 0.40
CA HIS A 127 1.19 -4.53 -0.58
C HIS A 127 1.12 -5.96 -0.02
N VAL A 128 1.48 -6.15 1.25
CA VAL A 128 1.42 -7.44 1.93
C VAL A 128 0.26 -7.44 2.92
N TYR A 129 -0.51 -8.52 2.90
CA TYR A 129 -1.66 -8.75 3.77
C TYR A 129 -1.53 -10.11 4.44
N LEU A 130 -2.08 -10.25 5.64
CA LEU A 130 -2.21 -11.51 6.34
C LEU A 130 -3.67 -11.95 6.27
N VAL A 131 -3.94 -13.15 5.74
CA VAL A 131 -5.27 -13.75 5.69
C VAL A 131 -5.22 -15.05 6.48
N ASP A 132 -5.83 -15.05 7.67
CA ASP A 132 -5.64 -16.10 8.69
C ASP A 132 -4.14 -16.40 8.94
N ASP A 133 -3.38 -15.34 9.28
CA ASP A 133 -1.94 -15.36 9.57
C ASP A 133 -1.02 -15.87 8.44
N ARG A 134 -1.57 -16.09 7.23
CA ARG A 134 -0.80 -16.44 6.03
C ARG A 134 -0.55 -15.21 5.16
N PRO A 135 0.68 -14.96 4.70
CA PRO A 135 0.99 -13.81 3.88
C PRO A 135 0.40 -13.95 2.48
N VAL A 136 -0.19 -12.85 1.98
CA VAL A 136 -0.70 -12.70 0.62
C VAL A 136 -0.17 -11.38 0.05
N ILE A 137 0.58 -11.45 -1.04
CA ILE A 137 1.21 -10.32 -1.71
C ILE A 137 0.31 -9.86 -2.86
N THR A 138 0.03 -8.55 -2.90
CA THR A 138 -0.59 -7.84 -4.03
C THR A 138 0.47 -7.10 -4.84
N PHE A 139 0.18 -6.75 -6.09
CA PHE A 139 1.16 -6.09 -6.97
C PHE A 139 2.50 -6.85 -7.07
N TRP A 140 2.43 -8.17 -6.99
CA TRP A 140 3.58 -9.02 -7.22
C TRP A 140 3.94 -8.98 -8.71
N GLY A 141 5.24 -8.98 -9.03
CA GLY A 141 5.74 -8.64 -10.35
C GLY A 141 5.73 -7.14 -10.68
N PHE A 142 5.68 -6.25 -9.69
CA PHE A 142 5.79 -4.80 -9.88
C PHE A 142 6.86 -4.17 -9.00
N VAL A 143 7.42 -3.04 -9.47
CA VAL A 143 8.31 -2.17 -8.70
C VAL A 143 7.83 -0.72 -8.79
N ASN A 144 8.28 0.15 -7.87
CA ASN A 144 7.93 1.58 -7.93
C ASN A 144 8.57 2.24 -9.17
N LEU A 145 7.88 3.20 -9.78
CA LEU A 145 8.43 4.02 -10.84
C LEU A 145 9.75 4.68 -10.43
N GLY A 146 10.73 4.68 -11.34
CA GLY A 146 12.04 5.30 -11.12
C GLY A 146 12.94 4.54 -10.12
N LYS A 147 12.50 3.41 -9.55
CA LYS A 147 13.33 2.56 -8.68
C LYS A 147 13.79 1.30 -9.42
N LYS A 148 15.01 0.86 -9.13
CA LYS A 148 15.54 -0.41 -9.62
C LYS A 148 14.91 -1.59 -8.87
N PHE A 149 14.99 -2.78 -9.47
CA PHE A 149 14.65 -4.05 -8.83
C PHE A 149 15.47 -4.22 -7.56
N ARG A 150 14.85 -4.67 -6.47
CA ARG A 150 15.60 -4.96 -5.24
C ARG A 150 16.36 -6.26 -5.41
N ALA A 151 17.59 -6.30 -4.90
CA ALA A 151 18.34 -7.55 -4.78
C ALA A 151 17.61 -8.54 -3.86
N ASP A 152 17.09 -8.03 -2.74
CA ASP A 152 16.18 -8.77 -1.86
C ASP A 152 14.79 -8.11 -1.83
N ALA A 153 13.77 -8.85 -2.28
CA ALA A 153 12.39 -8.37 -2.30
C ALA A 153 11.81 -8.15 -0.90
N LEU A 154 12.26 -8.93 0.10
CA LEU A 154 11.71 -8.94 1.46
C LEU A 154 12.39 -7.92 2.39
N GLU A 155 13.46 -7.26 1.95
CA GLU A 155 14.18 -6.23 2.71
C GLU A 155 13.24 -5.16 3.28
N CYS A 156 12.22 -4.77 2.51
CA CYS A 156 11.26 -3.74 2.91
C CYS A 156 10.26 -4.17 4.00
N LEU A 157 10.26 -5.44 4.40
CA LEU A 157 9.43 -6.00 5.46
C LEU A 157 10.18 -6.17 6.77
N ARG A 158 11.52 -6.15 6.75
CA ARG A 158 12.32 -6.34 7.95
C ARG A 158 12.22 -5.12 8.86
N PRO A 159 12.14 -5.31 10.20
CA PRO A 159 12.19 -4.20 11.13
C PRO A 159 13.47 -3.40 10.90
N VAL A 160 13.34 -2.08 10.77
CA VAL A 160 14.50 -1.20 10.83
C VAL A 160 14.96 -1.22 12.28
N ALA A 161 16.10 -1.86 12.55
CA ALA A 161 16.69 -1.87 13.88
C ALA A 161 16.75 -0.41 14.40
N PRO A 162 16.30 -0.14 15.64
CA PRO A 162 16.52 1.16 16.27
C PRO A 162 18.00 1.51 16.16
N PRO A 163 18.38 2.77 15.87
CA PRO A 163 19.78 3.15 15.87
C PRO A 163 20.36 2.75 17.23
N GLU A 164 21.39 1.90 17.20
CA GLU A 164 22.12 1.55 18.42
C GLU A 164 22.55 2.87 19.08
N PRO A 165 22.32 3.03 20.40
CA PRO A 165 22.84 4.19 21.10
C PRO A 165 24.34 4.26 20.83
N PRO A 166 24.91 5.46 20.57
CA PRO A 166 26.32 5.58 20.27
C PRO A 166 27.09 4.85 21.37
N VAL A 167 27.90 3.87 20.97
CA VAL A 167 28.90 3.27 21.86
C VAL A 167 29.76 4.44 22.30
N ILE A 168 29.55 4.89 23.54
CA ILE A 168 30.47 5.80 24.20
C ILE A 168 31.73 4.95 24.34
N GLU A 169 32.67 5.13 23.42
CA GLU A 169 34.05 4.69 23.62
C GLU A 169 34.44 5.18 25.01
N LYS A 170 34.67 4.24 25.93
CA LYS A 170 35.21 4.57 27.24
C LYS A 170 36.47 5.37 26.97
N ILE A 171 36.43 6.65 27.31
CA ILE A 171 37.62 7.50 27.38
C ILE A 171 38.61 6.70 28.24
N PRO A 172 39.80 6.35 27.72
CA PRO A 172 40.78 5.64 28.52
C PRO A 172 41.08 6.50 29.75
N GLU A 173 40.89 5.90 30.92
CA GLU A 173 41.31 6.44 32.19
C GLU A 173 42.82 6.73 32.08
N PRO A 174 43.27 7.97 32.32
CA PRO A 174 44.66 8.34 32.09
C PRO A 174 45.55 7.53 33.04
N GLU A 175 46.37 6.68 32.42
CA GLU A 175 47.45 5.96 33.08
C GLU A 175 48.42 6.99 33.70
N PRO A 176 48.80 6.86 34.98
CA PRO A 176 49.65 7.86 35.62
C PRO A 176 51.05 7.82 35.00
N GLU A 177 51.45 8.92 34.36
CA GLU A 177 52.80 9.07 33.81
C GLU A 177 53.87 9.02 34.93
N PRO A 178 55.07 8.47 34.64
CA PRO A 178 56.10 8.23 35.64
C PRO A 178 56.69 9.53 36.17
N VAL A 179 56.86 9.57 37.50
CA VAL A 179 57.57 10.61 38.23
C VAL A 179 59.06 10.59 37.86
N GLU A 180 59.54 11.58 37.11
CA GLU A 180 60.97 11.93 37.06
C GLU A 180 61.27 13.05 38.08
N ALA A 181 62.34 12.81 38.83
CA ALA A 181 62.80 13.59 39.97
C ALA A 181 63.70 14.79 39.53
N PRO A 182 64.00 15.74 40.44
CA PRO A 182 64.16 17.16 40.16
C PRO A 182 65.61 17.65 40.00
N GLU A 183 65.80 18.83 39.40
CA GLU A 183 66.96 19.72 39.61
C GLU A 183 66.58 21.20 39.37
N PRO A 184 67.33 22.18 39.91
CA PRO A 184 66.74 23.16 40.82
C PRO A 184 66.95 24.62 40.39
N GLU A 185 66.41 25.52 41.23
CA GLU A 185 66.92 26.87 41.48
C GLU A 185 66.48 27.98 40.51
N SER A 186 65.52 28.81 40.95
CA SER A 186 65.79 30.23 41.25
C SER A 186 64.53 31.05 41.56
N GLN A 187 64.51 31.58 42.78
CA GLN A 187 64.02 32.91 43.21
C GLN A 187 62.50 33.16 43.43
N GLU A 188 62.18 33.22 44.73
CA GLU A 188 61.19 34.04 45.47
C GLU A 188 61.15 35.55 45.10
N PRO A 189 60.23 36.40 45.62
CA PRO A 189 59.07 36.15 46.49
C PRO A 189 57.78 36.98 46.19
N GLU A 190 56.76 36.76 47.03
CA GLU A 190 55.63 37.66 47.36
C GLU A 190 54.50 37.79 46.31
N GLN A 191 53.20 37.70 46.63
CA GLN A 191 52.53 38.14 47.85
C GLN A 191 51.15 37.48 48.00
N ALA A 192 50.74 37.34 49.26
CA ALA A 192 49.49 36.81 49.77
C ALA A 192 48.23 37.47 49.17
N THR A 193 47.09 36.78 49.20
CA THR A 193 45.95 37.10 50.10
C THR A 193 44.85 36.05 49.91
N GLU A 194 44.64 35.26 50.95
CA GLU A 194 43.42 34.49 51.26
C GLU A 194 42.29 35.46 51.63
N PRO A 195 41.03 35.22 51.23
CA PRO A 195 40.05 34.91 52.27
C PRO A 195 38.99 33.86 51.86
N GLU A 196 38.88 32.85 52.72
CA GLU A 196 37.69 32.38 53.46
C GLU A 196 36.34 32.10 52.72
N PRO A 197 35.74 30.90 52.91
CA PRO A 197 34.48 30.51 52.30
C PRO A 197 33.26 30.93 53.14
N LEU A 198 32.21 31.40 52.47
CA LEU A 198 30.88 31.65 53.07
C LEU A 198 29.86 30.57 52.62
N PRO A 199 28.78 30.34 53.40
CA PRO A 199 28.40 29.01 53.87
C PRO A 199 27.36 28.29 52.99
N VAL A 200 27.42 26.96 53.05
CA VAL A 200 26.44 26.02 52.51
C VAL A 200 25.13 26.09 53.32
N GLU A 201 24.05 26.52 52.69
CA GLU A 201 22.68 26.24 53.17
C GLU A 201 22.31 24.77 52.86
N PRO A 202 21.74 24.02 53.82
CA PRO A 202 21.38 22.63 53.60
C PRO A 202 20.07 22.50 52.80
N ALA A 203 20.11 21.62 51.79
CA ALA A 203 18.94 21.20 51.04
C ALA A 203 17.92 20.46 51.94
N PRO A 204 16.60 20.59 51.67
CA PRO A 204 15.58 19.87 52.44
C PRO A 204 15.58 18.38 52.09
N VAL A 205 15.56 17.57 53.15
CA VAL A 205 15.35 16.11 53.13
C VAL A 205 13.96 15.81 52.57
N PHE A 206 13.89 15.24 51.36
CA PHE A 206 12.67 14.60 50.87
C PHE A 206 12.65 13.14 51.31
N VAL A 207 11.74 12.87 52.24
CA VAL A 207 11.35 11.55 52.74
C VAL A 207 10.76 10.74 51.59
N MET A 208 11.29 9.55 51.35
CA MET A 208 10.70 8.57 50.43
C MET A 208 9.39 8.01 51.01
N PRO A 209 8.31 7.91 50.22
CA PRO A 209 7.15 7.09 50.58
C PRO A 209 7.34 5.62 50.19
N ASP A 210 6.93 4.76 51.11
CA ASP A 210 6.97 3.29 51.11
C ASP A 210 6.48 2.57 49.85
N GLU A 211 7.14 1.44 49.57
CA GLU A 211 6.74 0.40 48.60
C GLU A 211 5.34 -0.18 48.90
N PRO A 212 4.49 -0.41 47.88
CA PRO A 212 3.27 -1.18 48.06
C PRO A 212 3.54 -2.70 48.02
N LYS A 213 3.25 -3.35 49.15
CA LYS A 213 3.22 -4.80 49.38
C LYS A 213 2.32 -5.52 48.37
N SER A 214 2.86 -6.58 47.76
CA SER A 214 2.15 -7.50 46.87
C SER A 214 1.13 -8.34 47.65
N VAL A 215 -0.14 -8.24 47.25
CA VAL A 215 -1.22 -9.08 47.79
C VAL A 215 -1.38 -10.32 46.90
N ALA A 216 -0.91 -11.46 47.40
CA ALA A 216 -1.14 -12.77 46.80
C ALA A 216 -2.63 -13.15 46.88
N ARG A 217 -3.32 -13.16 45.73
CA ARG A 217 -4.73 -13.59 45.62
C ARG A 217 -4.84 -15.02 45.11
N SER A 218 -5.18 -15.90 46.06
CA SER A 218 -6.03 -17.11 45.97
C SER A 218 -6.04 -17.92 44.67
N VAL A 219 -5.34 -19.07 44.73
CA VAL A 219 -5.27 -20.13 43.71
C VAL A 219 -6.42 -21.17 43.86
N TRP A 220 -7.41 -20.92 44.72
CA TRP A 220 -8.43 -21.91 45.10
C TRP A 220 -9.75 -21.89 44.29
N MET A 221 -9.80 -21.14 43.18
CA MET A 221 -10.97 -21.04 42.30
C MET A 221 -10.67 -21.49 40.85
N ARG A 222 -9.86 -22.56 40.69
CA ARG A 222 -9.52 -23.13 39.37
C ARG A 222 -9.77 -24.64 39.22
N ALA A 223 -10.36 -25.30 40.22
CA ALA A 223 -10.60 -26.75 40.18
C ALA A 223 -12.06 -27.15 39.88
N TRP A 224 -13.01 -26.21 39.81
CA TRP A 224 -14.44 -26.57 39.70
C TRP A 224 -15.00 -26.64 38.26
N TRP A 225 -14.21 -26.27 37.25
CA TRP A 225 -14.61 -26.28 35.83
C TRP A 225 -14.15 -27.50 35.02
N LEU A 226 -13.49 -28.49 35.65
CA LEU A 226 -13.04 -29.70 34.95
C LEU A 226 -14.06 -30.86 34.97
N ILE A 227 -15.17 -30.74 35.71
CA ILE A 227 -16.22 -31.78 35.78
C ILE A 227 -17.09 -31.87 34.50
N PRO A 228 -17.45 -30.78 33.80
CA PRO A 228 -18.28 -30.90 32.58
C PRO A 228 -17.49 -31.34 31.33
N CYS A 229 -16.17 -31.13 31.27
CA CYS A 229 -15.35 -31.54 30.12
C CYS A 229 -15.10 -33.06 30.07
N ALA A 230 -15.04 -33.74 31.22
CA ALA A 230 -14.86 -35.19 31.27
C ALA A 230 -16.12 -35.96 30.80
N GLY A 231 -17.32 -35.44 31.08
CA GLY A 231 -18.59 -36.06 30.64
C GLY A 231 -18.80 -36.03 29.13
N LEU A 232 -18.29 -35.00 28.45
CA LEU A 232 -18.47 -34.80 27.00
C LEU A 232 -17.50 -35.66 26.16
N LEU A 233 -16.34 -36.05 26.72
CA LEU A 233 -15.40 -36.96 26.07
C LEU A 233 -15.86 -38.43 26.11
N VAL A 234 -16.59 -38.84 27.15
CA VAL A 234 -17.14 -40.21 27.26
C VAL A 234 -18.29 -40.44 26.27
N THR A 235 -19.15 -39.44 26.04
CA THR A 235 -20.25 -39.56 25.07
C THR A 235 -19.75 -39.55 23.61
N LEU A 236 -18.68 -38.82 23.30
CA LEU A 236 -18.05 -38.82 21.97
C LEU A 236 -17.34 -40.15 21.66
N GLY A 237 -16.74 -40.79 22.67
CA GLY A 237 -16.10 -42.11 22.52
C GLY A 237 -17.09 -43.25 22.23
N MET A 238 -18.33 -43.17 22.71
CA MET A 238 -19.37 -44.16 22.43
C MET A 238 -19.95 -44.06 21.00
N GLN A 239 -19.96 -42.87 20.39
CA GLN A 239 -20.45 -42.70 19.01
C GLN A 239 -19.44 -43.11 17.94
N ILE A 240 -18.13 -43.10 18.25
CA ILE A 240 -17.08 -43.49 17.30
C ILE A 240 -16.90 -45.01 17.23
N ARG A 241 -17.32 -45.76 18.26
CA ARG A 241 -17.24 -47.24 18.29
C ARG A 241 -18.40 -47.95 17.57
N GLY A 242 -19.43 -47.21 17.12
CA GLY A 242 -20.58 -47.74 16.38
C GLY A 242 -20.44 -47.72 14.85
N CYS A 243 -19.42 -47.06 14.30
CA CYS A 243 -19.24 -46.90 12.84
C CYS A 243 -18.06 -47.71 12.27
N VAL A 244 -17.62 -48.77 12.95
CA VAL A 244 -16.70 -49.77 12.39
C VAL A 244 -17.49 -51.06 12.17
N SER A 245 -18.22 -51.11 11.06
CA SER A 245 -18.77 -52.34 10.50
C SER A 245 -18.47 -52.38 9.00
N LEU A 246 -17.98 -53.55 8.60
CA LEU A 246 -17.45 -53.98 7.31
C LEU A 246 -18.33 -53.68 6.08
N PRO A 247 -17.76 -53.64 4.87
CA PRO A 247 -18.49 -53.39 3.64
C PRO A 247 -19.28 -54.64 3.20
N PRO A 248 -20.52 -54.51 2.70
CA PRO A 248 -21.14 -55.59 1.95
C PRO A 248 -20.81 -55.43 0.46
N SER A 249 -20.03 -56.40 -0.01
CA SER A 249 -20.11 -56.94 -1.36
C SER A 249 -21.52 -57.51 -1.59
N GLU A 250 -22.19 -57.18 -2.70
CA GLU A 250 -22.68 -58.17 -3.67
C GLU A 250 -23.62 -57.60 -4.76
N LYS A 251 -23.31 -58.03 -6.00
CA LYS A 251 -24.21 -58.50 -7.07
C LYS A 251 -24.88 -57.49 -8.02
N THR A 252 -24.29 -57.49 -9.22
CA THR A 252 -24.81 -57.29 -10.59
C THR A 252 -26.25 -57.79 -10.83
N PRO A 253 -26.93 -57.28 -11.87
CA PRO A 253 -26.93 -58.05 -13.13
C PRO A 253 -26.79 -57.24 -14.43
N ALA A 254 -26.17 -57.93 -15.39
CA ALA A 254 -26.36 -57.94 -16.86
C ALA A 254 -26.15 -56.63 -17.69
N THR A 255 -24.98 -56.49 -18.33
CA THR A 255 -24.68 -56.72 -19.77
C THR A 255 -25.41 -55.85 -20.81
N VAL A 256 -24.68 -54.88 -21.38
CA VAL A 256 -24.52 -54.75 -22.84
C VAL A 256 -23.03 -54.52 -23.12
N VAL A 257 -22.44 -55.47 -23.86
CA VAL A 257 -21.04 -55.52 -24.28
C VAL A 257 -20.85 -54.62 -25.50
N VAL A 258 -19.89 -53.69 -25.45
CA VAL A 258 -19.14 -53.28 -26.65
C VAL A 258 -17.65 -53.21 -26.29
N LYS A 259 -16.90 -54.04 -27.01
CA LYS A 259 -15.47 -54.33 -26.93
C LYS A 259 -14.65 -53.22 -27.63
N PRO A 260 -13.47 -52.82 -27.11
CA PRO A 260 -12.61 -51.85 -27.76
C PRO A 260 -11.65 -52.57 -28.72
N GLU A 261 -11.60 -52.14 -29.99
CA GLU A 261 -10.65 -52.66 -30.98
C GLU A 261 -9.63 -51.59 -31.37
N LYS A 262 -8.37 -51.90 -31.07
CA LYS A 262 -7.15 -51.30 -31.65
C LYS A 262 -7.12 -51.57 -33.15
N ARG A 263 -6.70 -50.59 -33.96
CA ARG A 263 -6.04 -50.89 -35.23
C ARG A 263 -4.84 -49.97 -35.47
N VAL A 264 -3.72 -50.63 -35.76
CA VAL A 264 -2.39 -50.10 -36.06
C VAL A 264 -2.30 -49.79 -37.56
N LEU A 265 -1.38 -48.88 -37.88
CA LEU A 265 -0.91 -48.36 -39.17
C LEU A 265 -0.40 -49.42 -40.16
N ASP A 266 -0.40 -49.03 -41.44
CA ASP A 266 0.68 -49.11 -42.46
C ASP A 266 0.02 -49.05 -43.85
N ALA A 267 0.57 -48.54 -44.94
CA ALA A 267 1.69 -47.69 -45.35
C ALA A 267 1.55 -47.58 -46.89
N THR A 268 2.20 -46.61 -47.56
CA THR A 268 2.84 -46.72 -48.91
C THR A 268 2.90 -45.36 -49.67
N THR A 269 4.06 -44.72 -49.50
CA THR A 269 5.00 -44.07 -50.47
C THR A 269 4.62 -42.93 -51.44
N SER A 270 5.31 -41.79 -51.18
CA SER A 270 6.14 -40.93 -52.10
C SER A 270 5.49 -40.00 -53.16
N PRO A 271 6.18 -38.92 -53.62
CA PRO A 271 7.18 -38.05 -52.96
C PRO A 271 7.01 -36.52 -53.23
N VAL A 272 7.75 -35.74 -52.42
CA VAL A 272 8.37 -34.40 -52.60
C VAL A 272 8.03 -33.57 -53.85
N GLU A 273 7.53 -32.33 -53.65
CA GLU A 273 8.09 -31.10 -54.25
C GLU A 273 7.56 -29.83 -53.54
N SER A 274 8.44 -28.88 -53.21
CA SER A 274 8.05 -27.49 -52.91
C SER A 274 8.37 -26.65 -54.14
N PRO A 275 7.49 -25.72 -54.55
CA PRO A 275 7.96 -24.34 -54.57
C PRO A 275 6.90 -23.26 -54.22
N LEU A 276 7.47 -22.16 -53.71
CA LEU A 276 7.09 -20.74 -53.76
C LEU A 276 5.75 -20.30 -54.41
N LEU A 277 5.14 -19.33 -53.71
CA LEU A 277 4.38 -18.18 -54.21
C LEU A 277 3.25 -18.42 -55.22
N SER A 278 2.01 -18.23 -54.78
CA SER A 278 0.95 -17.62 -55.58
C SER A 278 -0.10 -16.98 -54.69
N PHE A 279 -0.07 -15.64 -54.65
CA PHE A 279 -1.16 -14.82 -54.16
C PHE A 279 -2.34 -14.99 -55.11
N ALA A 280 -3.39 -15.70 -54.68
CA ALA A 280 -4.66 -15.71 -55.40
C ALA A 280 -5.37 -14.36 -55.17
N GLY A 281 -5.65 -13.68 -56.29
CA GLY A 281 -6.07 -12.28 -56.36
C GLY A 281 -7.38 -11.95 -55.65
N LEU A 282 -7.30 -10.91 -54.83
CA LEU A 282 -8.42 -10.06 -54.46
C LEU A 282 -8.73 -9.11 -55.63
N PRO A 283 -10.01 -8.92 -56.03
CA PRO A 283 -10.35 -7.87 -56.97
C PRO A 283 -10.09 -6.50 -56.34
N LEU A 284 -9.10 -5.78 -56.88
CA LEU A 284 -8.88 -4.36 -56.67
C LEU A 284 -10.07 -3.59 -57.25
N GLY A 285 -10.96 -3.10 -56.39
CA GLY A 285 -11.88 -2.02 -56.71
C GLY A 285 -11.20 -0.69 -56.42
N ASP A 286 -11.06 0.15 -57.45
CA ASP A 286 -10.47 1.47 -57.35
C ASP A 286 -11.18 2.34 -56.30
N ALA A 287 -10.40 2.89 -55.37
CA ALA A 287 -10.84 3.89 -54.42
C ALA A 287 -11.10 5.22 -55.14
N THR A 288 -12.38 5.53 -55.39
CA THR A 288 -12.80 6.88 -55.79
C THR A 288 -13.13 7.70 -54.55
N LEU A 289 -12.45 8.83 -54.39
CA LEU A 289 -12.63 9.80 -53.32
C LEU A 289 -14.03 10.43 -53.38
N MET A 290 -14.87 10.21 -52.36
CA MET A 290 -16.08 11.00 -52.15
C MET A 290 -15.75 12.25 -51.31
N PRO A 291 -16.15 13.46 -51.75
CA PRO A 291 -15.98 14.70 -50.99
C PRO A 291 -17.00 14.83 -49.83
N PRO A 292 -16.73 15.71 -48.84
CA PRO A 292 -17.53 15.84 -47.62
C PRO A 292 -18.89 16.51 -47.89
N VAL A 293 -19.96 15.91 -47.37
CA VAL A 293 -21.30 16.50 -47.34
C VAL A 293 -21.39 17.47 -46.16
N ALA A 294 -21.50 18.76 -46.48
CA ALA A 294 -21.85 19.83 -45.56
C ALA A 294 -23.35 19.77 -45.20
N PRO A 295 -23.75 20.20 -43.98
CA PRO A 295 -25.15 20.38 -43.62
C PRO A 295 -25.75 21.61 -44.36
N PRO A 296 -27.05 21.58 -44.74
CA PRO A 296 -27.66 22.68 -45.47
C PRO A 296 -27.92 23.88 -44.56
N ALA A 297 -27.49 25.04 -45.03
CA ALA A 297 -27.93 26.33 -44.58
C ALA A 297 -29.38 26.58 -45.03
N VAL A 298 -30.24 26.98 -44.09
CA VAL A 298 -31.46 27.72 -44.39
C VAL A 298 -31.26 29.11 -43.80
N ALA A 299 -31.09 30.08 -44.68
CA ALA A 299 -31.13 31.50 -44.35
C ALA A 299 -32.59 31.97 -44.37
N ILE A 300 -33.04 32.61 -43.30
CA ILE A 300 -34.12 33.59 -43.33
C ILE A 300 -33.57 34.86 -42.68
N GLU A 301 -33.81 35.96 -43.37
CA GLU A 301 -33.26 37.29 -43.19
C GLU A 301 -33.51 37.94 -41.82
N GLU A 302 -32.46 38.64 -41.40
CA GLU A 302 -32.39 39.93 -40.73
C GLU A 302 -33.70 40.65 -40.34
N LYS A 303 -33.89 40.81 -39.03
CA LYS A 303 -34.36 42.07 -38.45
C LYS A 303 -33.91 42.21 -37.00
N ALA A 304 -32.91 43.05 -36.76
CA ALA A 304 -32.81 43.75 -35.47
C ALA A 304 -33.97 44.77 -35.40
N PRO A 305 -34.58 44.97 -34.22
CA PRO A 305 -34.08 46.04 -33.36
C PRO A 305 -34.12 45.72 -31.85
N GLU A 306 -33.07 46.20 -31.19
CA GLU A 306 -33.08 47.05 -30.00
C GLU A 306 -33.95 46.72 -28.77
N ASN A 307 -33.23 46.72 -27.63
CA ASN A 307 -33.63 46.86 -26.22
C ASN A 307 -33.84 45.59 -25.37
N ALA A 308 -32.98 45.49 -24.35
CA ALA A 308 -33.01 44.57 -23.23
C ALA A 308 -34.32 44.68 -22.41
N PRO A 309 -34.67 43.66 -21.61
CA PRO A 309 -34.06 43.55 -20.30
C PRO A 309 -33.60 42.13 -19.90
N ALA A 310 -32.79 42.16 -18.85
CA ALA A 310 -32.15 41.11 -18.08
C ALA A 310 -32.92 39.81 -17.77
N SER A 311 -32.10 38.80 -17.43
CA SER A 311 -32.36 37.62 -16.60
C SER A 311 -32.97 36.41 -17.29
N ASP A 312 -32.15 35.38 -17.52
CA ASP A 312 -32.16 34.26 -16.59
C ASP A 312 -30.80 33.54 -16.60
N ALA A 313 -30.03 33.86 -15.57
CA ALA A 313 -28.84 33.13 -15.20
C ALA A 313 -29.24 31.69 -14.84
N ALA A 314 -28.58 30.72 -15.47
CA ALA A 314 -28.54 29.36 -14.98
C ALA A 314 -28.27 29.37 -13.47
N HIS A 315 -29.17 28.76 -12.71
CA HIS A 315 -29.09 28.68 -11.25
C HIS A 315 -27.81 27.94 -10.83
N VAL A 316 -26.73 28.70 -10.62
CA VAL A 316 -25.56 28.26 -9.86
C VAL A 316 -25.98 28.23 -8.41
N THR A 317 -25.84 27.09 -7.75
CA THR A 317 -26.05 27.01 -6.30
C THR A 317 -24.98 27.86 -5.60
N PRO A 318 -25.37 28.89 -4.81
CA PRO A 318 -24.40 29.75 -4.14
C PRO A 318 -23.59 28.96 -3.12
N ALA A 319 -22.28 29.18 -3.08
CA ALA A 319 -21.42 28.54 -2.10
C ALA A 319 -21.82 28.98 -0.67
N PRO A 320 -21.84 28.07 0.32
CA PRO A 320 -22.00 28.45 1.71
C PRO A 320 -20.89 29.44 2.11
N LYS A 321 -21.21 30.45 2.92
CA LYS A 321 -20.26 31.49 3.35
C LYS A 321 -18.96 30.87 3.86
N GLY A 322 -17.84 31.20 3.20
CA GLY A 322 -16.50 30.79 3.60
C GLY A 322 -16.00 29.46 3.03
N VAL A 323 -16.76 28.72 2.21
CA VAL A 323 -16.24 27.52 1.51
C VAL A 323 -15.24 27.94 0.43
N LEU A 324 -14.24 27.10 0.14
CA LEU A 324 -13.26 27.36 -0.91
C LEU A 324 -13.95 27.46 -2.29
N VAL A 325 -13.87 28.65 -2.88
CA VAL A 325 -14.28 28.94 -4.26
C VAL A 325 -13.02 29.09 -5.10
N MET A 326 -12.99 28.45 -6.27
CA MET A 326 -11.90 28.56 -7.24
C MET A 326 -12.33 29.45 -8.41
N PRO A 327 -11.90 30.73 -8.46
CA PRO A 327 -12.32 31.65 -9.52
C PRO A 327 -11.75 31.24 -10.88
N PRO A 328 -12.54 31.31 -11.97
CA PRO A 328 -12.12 30.86 -13.30
C PRO A 328 -10.96 31.71 -13.86
N GLU A 329 -10.88 32.99 -13.48
CA GLU A 329 -9.75 33.87 -13.85
C GLU A 329 -8.44 33.45 -13.17
N SER A 330 -8.52 33.00 -11.90
CA SER A 330 -7.34 32.52 -11.18
C SER A 330 -6.85 31.19 -11.75
N ILE A 331 -7.76 30.33 -12.22
CA ILE A 331 -7.43 29.09 -12.93
C ILE A 331 -6.73 29.36 -14.25
N ARG A 332 -7.26 30.26 -15.08
CA ARG A 332 -6.66 30.63 -16.36
C ARG A 332 -5.26 31.21 -16.23
N VAL A 333 -5.02 32.00 -15.18
CA VAL A 333 -3.71 32.65 -14.94
C VAL A 333 -2.78 31.78 -14.06
N GLY A 334 -3.22 30.61 -13.57
CA GLY A 334 -2.42 29.74 -12.68
C GLY A 334 -2.13 30.36 -11.32
N SER A 335 -2.95 31.32 -10.87
CA SER A 335 -2.73 32.10 -9.65
C SER A 335 -3.37 31.41 -8.43
N VAL A 336 -2.59 31.19 -7.38
CA VAL A 336 -3.06 30.65 -6.09
C VAL A 336 -3.41 31.73 -5.06
N ARG A 337 -3.47 33.01 -5.47
CA ARG A 337 -3.68 34.15 -4.54
C ARG A 337 -5.02 34.08 -3.78
N PHE A 338 -6.03 33.43 -4.35
CA PHE A 338 -7.32 33.22 -3.69
C PHE A 338 -7.21 32.35 -2.41
N LEU A 339 -6.14 31.56 -2.27
CA LEU A 339 -5.82 30.76 -1.08
C LEU A 339 -5.09 31.54 0.00
N ASN A 340 -4.78 32.81 -0.18
CA ASN A 340 -4.09 33.58 0.85
C ASN A 340 -5.00 33.76 2.08
N GLY A 341 -4.55 33.25 3.24
CA GLY A 341 -5.29 33.34 4.51
C GLY A 341 -5.23 32.06 5.34
N ASN A 342 -6.12 32.00 6.34
CA ASN A 342 -6.30 30.86 7.23
C ASN A 342 -7.46 30.00 6.74
N TRP A 343 -7.22 28.69 6.63
CA TRP A 343 -8.18 27.71 6.15
C TRP A 343 -8.27 26.53 7.10
N GLN A 344 -9.45 25.95 7.16
CA GLN A 344 -9.78 24.78 7.95
C GLN A 344 -10.28 23.69 7.01
N ALA A 345 -9.52 22.61 6.87
CA ALA A 345 -9.92 21.45 6.09
C ALA A 345 -10.38 20.33 7.02
N THR A 346 -11.56 19.78 6.73
CA THR A 346 -12.13 18.65 7.47
C THR A 346 -12.43 17.53 6.48
N ALA A 347 -11.92 16.33 6.74
CA ALA A 347 -12.26 15.15 5.96
C ALA A 347 -13.66 14.65 6.35
N ILE A 348 -14.50 14.39 5.36
CA ILE A 348 -15.82 13.80 5.52
C ILE A 348 -15.63 12.27 5.48
N VAL A 349 -15.70 11.62 6.66
CA VAL A 349 -15.56 10.16 6.78
C VAL A 349 -16.94 9.55 7.00
N LYS A 350 -17.35 8.63 6.10
CA LYS A 350 -18.70 8.03 6.12
C LYS A 350 -18.91 6.97 7.22
N ASN A 351 -17.86 6.60 7.95
CA ASN A 351 -17.95 5.80 9.17
C ASN A 351 -16.60 5.89 9.93
N PRO A 352 -16.44 6.79 10.92
CA PRO A 352 -15.16 6.92 11.61
C PRO A 352 -14.96 5.73 12.56
N LEU A 353 -14.14 4.76 12.15
CA LEU A 353 -13.62 3.71 13.04
C LEU A 353 -12.65 4.30 14.11
N THR A 354 -12.11 5.49 13.84
CA THR A 354 -11.04 6.16 14.60
C THR A 354 -11.45 7.55 15.07
N GLY A 355 -12.55 7.67 15.82
CA GLY A 355 -12.93 8.92 16.49
C GLY A 355 -13.17 10.12 15.56
N LYS A 356 -13.25 11.33 16.12
CA LYS A 356 -13.49 12.56 15.35
C LYS A 356 -12.31 12.83 14.41
N PRO A 357 -12.54 13.09 13.10
CA PRO A 357 -11.45 13.34 12.16
C PRO A 357 -10.66 14.60 12.56
N PRO A 358 -9.32 14.58 12.44
CA PRO A 358 -8.51 15.73 12.80
C PRO A 358 -8.81 16.90 11.87
N VAL A 359 -8.97 18.07 12.49
CA VAL A 359 -9.23 19.31 11.76
C VAL A 359 -7.88 19.93 11.38
N LEU A 360 -7.61 20.00 10.08
CA LEU A 360 -6.35 20.54 9.54
C LEU A 360 -6.46 22.06 9.39
N LYS A 361 -5.66 22.81 10.13
CA LYS A 361 -5.58 24.27 10.01
C LYS A 361 -4.40 24.66 9.13
N TYR A 362 -4.68 25.26 7.97
CA TYR A 362 -3.71 25.75 7.01
C TYR A 362 -3.58 27.27 7.10
N GLN A 363 -2.35 27.76 7.04
CA GLN A 363 -2.04 29.17 6.86
C GLN A 363 -1.22 29.29 5.58
N ILE A 364 -1.82 29.79 4.49
CA ILE A 364 -1.20 29.83 3.16
C ILE A 364 -1.02 31.27 2.72
N HIS A 365 0.14 31.55 2.11
CA HIS A 365 0.49 32.83 1.53
C HIS A 365 1.33 32.61 0.25
N ASN A 366 0.81 33.04 -0.90
CA ASN A 366 1.45 32.91 -2.22
C ASN A 366 1.91 31.47 -2.53
N GLY A 367 1.05 30.49 -2.28
CA GLY A 367 1.33 29.08 -2.59
C GLY A 367 2.27 28.39 -1.60
N LYS A 368 2.78 29.06 -0.57
CA LYS A 368 3.52 28.42 0.53
C LYS A 368 2.73 28.58 1.81
N GLY A 369 2.70 27.54 2.64
CA GLY A 369 1.93 27.60 3.86
C GLY A 369 2.43 26.66 4.94
N ARG A 370 1.79 26.74 6.10
CA ARG A 370 2.02 25.84 7.22
C ARG A 370 0.71 25.21 7.64
N VAL A 371 0.74 23.92 7.94
CA VAL A 371 -0.40 23.18 8.47
C VAL A 371 -0.17 22.81 9.93
N ARG A 372 -1.22 22.95 10.75
CA ARG A 372 -1.25 22.54 12.15
C ARG A 372 -2.52 21.74 12.41
N PHE A 373 -2.37 20.60 13.07
CA PHE A 373 -3.51 19.79 13.49
C PHE A 373 -3.20 19.05 14.77
N THR A 374 -4.25 18.62 15.45
CA THR A 374 -4.20 17.83 16.68
C THR A 374 -4.92 16.51 16.45
N TYR A 375 -4.28 15.41 16.84
CA TYR A 375 -4.82 14.06 16.72
C TYR A 375 -4.60 13.29 18.04
N GLY A 376 -5.52 12.39 18.39
CA GLY A 376 -5.45 11.56 19.61
C GLY A 376 -5.41 12.37 20.92
N ASP A 377 -4.58 11.92 21.86
CA ASP A 377 -4.36 12.50 23.21
C ASP A 377 -3.63 13.86 23.19
N LYS A 378 -4.12 14.82 22.39
CA LYS A 378 -3.60 16.20 22.23
C LYS A 378 -2.23 16.32 21.57
N VAL A 379 -1.77 15.32 20.84
CA VAL A 379 -0.53 15.41 20.04
C VAL A 379 -0.72 16.46 18.94
N THR A 380 0.13 17.49 18.93
CA THR A 380 0.09 18.56 17.93
C THR A 380 1.15 18.32 16.87
N CYS A 381 0.73 18.23 15.61
CA CYS A 381 1.60 18.02 14.47
C CYS A 381 1.71 19.27 13.59
N ARG A 382 2.90 19.51 13.02
CA ARG A 382 3.20 20.66 12.17
C ARG A 382 3.97 20.24 10.91
N ALA A 383 3.61 20.82 9.76
CA ALA A 383 4.31 20.65 8.49
C ALA A 383 4.27 21.92 7.64
N ASP A 384 5.25 22.06 6.75
CA ASP A 384 5.24 23.05 5.68
C ASP A 384 4.56 22.46 4.45
N VAL A 385 3.73 23.26 3.77
CA VAL A 385 2.95 22.85 2.60
C VAL A 385 3.15 23.80 1.43
N GLU A 386 3.05 23.27 0.23
CA GLU A 386 3.10 24.00 -1.03
C GLU A 386 1.76 23.77 -1.76
N ALA A 387 1.15 24.85 -2.22
CA ALA A 387 -0.09 24.88 -2.96
C ALA A 387 0.18 25.45 -4.36
N GLY A 388 -0.21 24.70 -5.40
CA GLY A 388 -0.01 25.06 -6.80
C GLY A 388 -1.23 24.72 -7.63
N LEU A 389 -1.45 25.50 -8.68
CA LEU A 389 -2.56 25.29 -9.63
C LEU A 389 -1.99 24.75 -10.93
N HIS A 390 -2.42 23.56 -11.33
CA HIS A 390 -1.94 22.90 -12.53
C HIS A 390 -2.65 23.46 -13.78
N GLN A 391 -2.05 23.32 -14.96
CA GLN A 391 -2.64 23.76 -16.24
C GLN A 391 -3.99 23.10 -16.55
N SER A 392 -4.24 21.93 -15.95
CA SER A 392 -5.51 21.20 -16.03
C SER A 392 -6.63 21.79 -15.15
N GLY A 393 -6.34 22.87 -14.40
CA GLY A 393 -7.31 23.53 -13.51
C GLY A 393 -7.45 22.90 -12.12
N ASN A 394 -6.64 21.88 -11.83
CA ASN A 394 -6.63 21.23 -10.52
C ASN A 394 -5.72 21.97 -9.55
N LEU A 395 -6.24 22.32 -8.38
CA LEU A 395 -5.46 22.86 -7.28
C LEU A 395 -4.88 21.70 -6.48
N VAL A 396 -3.56 21.69 -6.27
CA VAL A 396 -2.87 20.67 -5.48
C VAL A 396 -2.20 21.34 -4.28
N ILE A 397 -2.49 20.86 -3.07
CA ILE A 397 -1.81 21.24 -1.83
C ILE A 397 -1.08 19.99 -1.31
N ASN A 398 0.25 20.04 -1.26
CA ASN A 398 1.09 18.92 -0.86
C ASN A 398 2.14 19.35 0.17
N SER A 399 2.68 18.40 0.94
CA SER A 399 3.79 18.63 1.87
C SER A 399 5.01 17.83 1.43
N ARG A 400 6.17 18.50 1.29
CA ARG A 400 7.43 17.82 0.91
C ARG A 400 7.94 16.86 2.00
N TYR A 401 7.56 17.08 3.25
CA TYR A 401 8.08 16.33 4.39
C TYR A 401 6.94 15.84 5.29
N ARG A 402 7.18 14.72 6.00
CA ARG A 402 6.24 14.24 7.03
C ARG A 402 6.11 15.27 8.15
N ALA A 403 4.89 15.49 8.64
CA ALA A 403 4.62 16.41 9.73
C ALA A 403 5.30 15.91 11.02
N ARG A 404 5.95 16.83 11.72
CA ARG A 404 6.60 16.57 13.00
C ARG A 404 5.58 16.75 14.12
N CYS A 405 5.40 15.71 14.93
CA CYS A 405 4.47 15.70 16.04
C CYS A 405 5.19 15.88 17.38
N SER A 406 4.45 16.37 18.39
CA SER A 406 5.01 16.69 19.72
C SER A 406 5.49 15.47 20.52
N ASP A 407 5.03 14.28 20.16
CA ASP A 407 5.43 12.97 20.70
C ASP A 407 6.71 12.40 20.03
N GLY A 408 7.33 13.16 19.11
CA GLY A 408 8.47 12.71 18.33
C GLY A 408 8.11 11.86 17.11
N SER A 409 6.83 11.50 16.94
CA SER A 409 6.37 10.75 15.77
C SER A 409 6.34 11.61 14.51
N ARG A 410 6.27 10.95 13.35
CA ARG A 410 6.15 11.60 12.04
C ARG A 410 4.87 11.18 11.34
N TYR A 411 3.97 12.13 11.08
CA TYR A 411 2.70 11.90 10.41
C TYR A 411 2.83 12.12 8.90
N SER A 412 2.30 11.19 8.10
CA SER A 412 2.27 11.33 6.63
C SER A 412 1.11 12.25 6.24
N MET A 413 1.42 13.44 5.72
CA MET A 413 0.41 14.40 5.30
C MET A 413 -0.29 13.93 4.01
N PRO A 414 -1.62 14.03 3.92
CA PRO A 414 -2.33 13.76 2.68
C PRO A 414 -2.04 14.82 1.61
N GLU A 415 -2.09 14.41 0.36
CA GLU A 415 -2.17 15.33 -0.78
C GLU A 415 -3.62 15.76 -0.98
N VAL A 416 -3.88 17.08 -1.02
CA VAL A 416 -5.22 17.62 -1.21
C VAL A 416 -5.36 18.13 -2.65
N ILE A 417 -6.33 17.57 -3.38
CA ILE A 417 -6.63 17.92 -4.76
C ILE A 417 -8.04 18.52 -4.79
N CYS A 418 -8.16 19.75 -5.28
CA CYS A 418 -9.43 20.45 -5.44
C CYS A 418 -9.70 20.75 -6.91
N ASN A 419 -10.92 20.44 -7.35
CA ASN A 419 -11.41 20.66 -8.69
C ASN A 419 -12.54 21.69 -8.66
N ARG A 420 -12.58 22.55 -9.68
CA ARG A 420 -13.74 23.42 -9.90
C ARG A 420 -14.91 22.59 -10.40
N VAL A 421 -16.11 22.87 -9.89
CA VAL A 421 -17.36 22.30 -10.36
C VAL A 421 -18.13 23.41 -11.06
N ASP A 422 -18.65 23.18 -12.27
CA ASP A 422 -19.36 24.23 -13.00
C ASP A 422 -20.81 24.43 -12.51
N SER A 423 -21.39 23.41 -11.89
CA SER A 423 -22.74 23.43 -11.30
C SER A 423 -22.81 23.92 -9.85
N ALA A 424 -21.66 24.13 -9.20
CA ALA A 424 -21.57 24.58 -7.81
C ALA A 424 -20.42 25.58 -7.64
N GLU A 425 -20.65 26.67 -6.92
CA GLU A 425 -19.60 27.67 -6.68
C GLU A 425 -18.47 27.15 -5.76
N ALA A 426 -18.76 26.12 -4.94
CA ALA A 426 -17.78 25.45 -4.09
C ALA A 426 -16.91 24.45 -4.88
N ALA A 427 -15.62 24.41 -4.58
CA ALA A 427 -14.70 23.41 -5.15
C ALA A 427 -14.93 22.01 -4.56
N ASP A 428 -14.84 20.97 -5.39
CA ASP A 428 -14.81 19.57 -4.96
C ASP A 428 -13.38 19.20 -4.55
N CYS A 429 -13.14 19.09 -3.24
CA CYS A 429 -11.83 18.80 -2.68
C CYS A 429 -11.75 17.36 -2.17
N LYS A 430 -10.64 16.68 -2.45
CA LYS A 430 -10.36 15.31 -2.02
C LYS A 430 -8.98 15.24 -1.39
N GLY A 431 -8.88 14.59 -0.24
CA GLY A 431 -7.62 14.33 0.46
C GLY A 431 -7.18 12.89 0.24
N ARG A 432 -6.01 12.71 -0.33
CA ARG A 432 -5.35 11.42 -0.56
C ARG A 432 -4.36 11.17 0.56
N PHE A 433 -4.75 10.39 1.56
CA PHE A 433 -3.90 10.03 2.71
C PHE A 433 -2.91 8.92 2.37
N ASP A 434 -3.33 8.04 1.47
CA ASP A 434 -2.60 6.87 0.97
C ASP A 434 -2.98 6.69 -0.51
N ALA A 435 -2.34 5.77 -1.22
CA ALA A 435 -2.76 5.41 -2.57
C ALA A 435 -4.22 4.91 -2.64
N ASP A 436 -4.73 4.30 -1.57
CA ASP A 436 -6.06 3.67 -1.55
C ASP A 436 -7.10 4.47 -0.73
N THR A 437 -6.67 5.49 0.03
CA THR A 437 -7.54 6.27 0.91
C THR A 437 -7.72 7.68 0.37
N ILE A 438 -8.74 7.85 -0.46
CA ILE A 438 -9.20 9.16 -0.93
C ILE A 438 -10.49 9.50 -0.19
N LEU A 439 -10.43 10.53 0.63
CA LEU A 439 -11.57 11.00 1.40
C LEU A 439 -12.04 12.35 0.87
N PRO A 440 -13.35 12.55 0.68
CA PRO A 440 -13.88 13.87 0.36
C PRO A 440 -13.56 14.82 1.51
N MET A 441 -13.12 16.03 1.18
CA MET A 441 -12.74 17.05 2.14
C MET A 441 -13.49 18.34 1.89
N THR A 442 -13.85 19.03 2.97
CA THR A 442 -14.37 20.40 2.88
C THR A 442 -13.34 21.36 3.42
N ILE A 443 -13.01 22.38 2.63
CA ILE A 443 -12.11 23.46 3.02
C ILE A 443 -12.93 24.72 3.23
N LYS A 444 -12.87 25.27 4.45
CA LYS A 444 -13.54 26.51 4.85
C LYS A 444 -12.51 27.54 5.28
N ARG A 445 -12.73 28.81 4.96
CA ARG A 445 -11.94 29.92 5.46
C ARG A 445 -12.25 30.12 6.94
N GLU A 446 -11.22 30.20 7.77
CA GLU A 446 -11.36 30.52 9.19
C GLU A 446 -11.74 32.02 9.25
N SER A 447 -13.02 32.31 9.47
CA SER A 447 -13.48 33.69 9.66
C SER A 447 -12.90 34.22 10.98
N LYS A 448 -12.42 35.46 10.95
CA LYS A 448 -11.94 36.15 12.14
C LYS A 448 -13.07 36.44 13.12
#